data_AF-A0A5D2QV97-F1
#
_entry.id   AF-A0A5D2QV97-F1
#
_cell.length_a   1.000
_cell.length_b   1.000
_cell.length_c   1.000
_cell.angle_alpha   90.00
_cell.angle_beta   90.00
_cell.angle_gamma   90.00
#
_symmetry.space_group_name_H-M   'P 1'
#
loop_
_entity.id
_entity.type
_entity.pdbx_description
1 polymer ?
#
loop_
_entity_poly.entity_id
_entity_poly.type
_entity_poly.pdbx_seq_one_letter_code
_entity_poly.pdbx_strand_id
1 'polypeptide(L)'
;MKNKKVPLWRTVLLKYYKHASNGANELTSTRAKRLFHRDEFVRCSRCKKERRFRLRTDEECRRFHDAAKARKWKCANWPYDKITCKVDEERASRKSCRGCPRSPSCKGCTTCVCFGCFKC
;
A
#
# COMPACT_ATOMS: atom_id res chain seq x y z
N MET A 1 -29.24 -32.69 16.32
CA MET A 1 -27.82 -33.08 16.07
C MET A 1 -26.97 -31.83 16.08
N LYS A 2 -26.07 -31.66 17.05
CA LYS A 2 -25.21 -30.47 17.17
C LYS A 2 -23.95 -30.68 16.33
N ASN A 3 -23.76 -29.89 15.27
CA ASN A 3 -22.54 -29.83 14.48
C ASN A 3 -21.36 -29.37 15.37
N LYS A 4 -20.67 -30.33 16.01
CA LYS A 4 -19.44 -30.07 16.78
C LYS A 4 -18.37 -29.62 15.80
N LYS A 5 -18.11 -28.30 15.75
CA LYS A 5 -17.01 -27.74 14.96
C LYS A 5 -15.69 -28.19 15.58
N VAL A 6 -14.88 -28.96 14.83
CA VAL A 6 -13.56 -29.42 15.26
C VAL A 6 -12.49 -28.50 14.66
N PRO A 7 -11.50 -28.04 15.45
CA PRO A 7 -10.38 -27.26 14.93
C PRO A 7 -9.60 -28.06 13.87
N LEU A 8 -9.28 -27.43 12.74
CA LEU A 8 -8.61 -28.08 11.60
C LEU A 8 -7.29 -28.75 11.99
N TRP A 9 -6.53 -28.19 12.94
CA TRP A 9 -5.27 -28.77 13.45
C TRP A 9 -5.41 -30.12 14.12
N ARG A 10 -6.62 -30.47 14.59
CA ARG A 10 -6.93 -31.81 15.12
C ARG A 10 -7.32 -32.81 14.03
N THR A 11 -7.41 -32.37 12.77
CA THR A 11 -7.75 -33.22 11.63
C THR A 11 -6.53 -33.49 10.78
N VAL A 12 -6.49 -34.66 10.12
CA VAL A 12 -5.44 -35.03 9.16
C VAL A 12 -5.44 -34.18 7.89
N LEU A 13 -6.41 -33.29 7.70
CA LEU A 13 -6.51 -32.40 6.53
C LEU A 13 -5.30 -31.45 6.42
N LEU A 14 -4.71 -31.05 7.54
CA LEU A 14 -3.49 -30.23 7.55
C LEU A 14 -2.25 -30.96 7.01
N LYS A 15 -2.25 -32.30 6.96
CA LYS A 15 -1.14 -33.09 6.41
C LYS A 15 -0.98 -32.88 4.89
N TYR A 16 -2.08 -32.60 4.20
CA TYR A 16 -2.09 -32.28 2.77
C TYR A 16 -2.07 -30.78 2.48
N TYR A 17 -2.10 -29.95 3.53
CA TYR A 17 -1.99 -28.50 3.40
C TYR A 17 -0.53 -28.13 3.10
N LYS A 18 -0.16 -28.24 1.81
CA LYS A 18 1.08 -27.67 1.31
C LYS A 18 0.96 -26.15 1.44
N HIS A 19 1.77 -25.55 2.31
CA HIS A 19 1.97 -24.10 2.48
C HIS A 19 2.44 -23.36 1.20
N ALA A 20 2.31 -23.94 0.01
CA ALA A 20 2.77 -23.41 -1.26
C ALA A 20 2.07 -22.11 -1.70
N SER A 21 0.98 -21.71 -1.03
CA SER A 21 0.32 -20.41 -1.20
C SER A 21 0.70 -19.38 -0.10
N ASN A 22 1.56 -19.73 0.86
CA ASN A 22 2.06 -18.79 1.87
C ASN A 22 3.30 -18.00 1.42
N GLY A 23 3.47 -17.77 0.11
CA GLY A 23 4.44 -16.81 -0.43
C GLY A 23 4.20 -15.35 -0.02
N ALA A 24 3.25 -15.10 0.88
CA ALA A 24 2.91 -13.80 1.42
C ALA A 24 2.94 -13.76 2.97
N ASN A 25 3.55 -14.74 3.65
CA ASN A 25 3.56 -14.79 5.12
C ASN A 25 4.95 -14.61 5.78
N GLU A 26 5.87 -13.91 5.12
CA GLU A 26 6.97 -13.19 5.78
C GLU A 26 6.56 -11.77 6.21
N LEU A 27 5.26 -11.58 6.47
CA LEU A 27 4.70 -10.36 7.05
C LEU A 27 5.01 -10.21 8.56
N THR A 28 5.99 -10.95 9.07
CA THR A 28 6.59 -10.77 10.40
C THR A 28 7.51 -9.57 10.42
N SER A 29 6.97 -8.36 10.32
CA SER A 29 7.63 -7.12 10.75
C SER A 29 6.68 -5.94 10.62
N THR A 30 5.85 -5.71 11.64
CA THR A 30 5.22 -4.42 12.02
C THR A 30 4.43 -3.59 10.98
N ARG A 31 4.49 -3.89 9.67
CA ARG A 31 3.87 -3.19 8.53
C ARG A 31 2.61 -3.89 8.05
N ALA A 32 2.51 -5.21 8.23
CA ALA A 32 1.34 -6.02 7.92
C ALA A 32 0.09 -5.66 8.74
N LYS A 33 0.26 -5.03 9.90
CA LYS A 33 -0.86 -4.65 10.80
C LYS A 33 -1.68 -3.46 10.30
N ARG A 34 -1.27 -2.80 9.22
CA ARG A 34 -2.11 -1.77 8.59
C ARG A 34 -2.86 -2.42 7.44
N LEU A 35 -4.09 -2.86 7.70
CA LEU A 35 -5.09 -3.27 6.69
C LEU A 35 -5.44 -2.16 5.68
N PHE A 36 -4.74 -1.02 5.74
CA PHE A 36 -4.99 0.19 4.99
C PHE A 36 -3.64 0.82 4.63
N HIS A 37 -3.33 0.87 3.33
CA HIS A 37 -2.25 1.73 2.84
C HIS A 37 -2.81 3.14 2.70
N ARG A 38 -2.12 4.09 3.31
CA ARG A 38 -2.39 5.52 3.15
C ARG A 38 -1.68 6.03 1.90
N ASP A 39 -2.07 7.17 1.36
CA ASP A 39 -1.29 7.83 0.31
C ASP A 39 0.15 8.02 0.79
N GLU A 40 1.09 7.67 -0.08
CA GLU A 40 2.52 7.77 0.18
C GLU A 40 3.16 8.83 -0.70
N PHE A 41 4.40 9.20 -0.38
CA PHE A 41 5.13 10.24 -1.10
C PHE A 41 6.46 9.70 -1.60
N VAL A 42 6.82 10.08 -2.83
CA VAL A 42 8.14 9.82 -3.41
C VAL A 42 8.85 11.15 -3.64
N ARG A 43 10.12 11.20 -3.24
CA ARG A 43 10.97 12.38 -3.42
C ARG A 43 11.58 12.38 -4.82
N CYS A 44 11.42 13.49 -5.54
CA CYS A 44 12.08 13.69 -6.82
C CYS A 44 13.61 13.78 -6.65
N SER A 45 14.36 12.96 -7.38
CA SER A 45 15.83 12.97 -7.36
C SER A 45 16.44 14.33 -7.75
N ARG A 46 15.79 15.07 -8.68
CA ARG A 46 16.26 16.37 -9.20
C ARG A 46 15.92 17.55 -8.30
N CYS A 47 14.63 17.78 -8.03
CA CYS A 47 14.19 18.98 -7.30
C CYS A 47 13.91 18.74 -5.81
N LYS A 48 14.06 17.50 -5.32
CA LYS A 48 13.85 17.09 -3.91
C LYS A 48 12.44 17.33 -3.33
N LYS A 49 11.51 17.86 -4.15
CA LYS A 49 10.08 17.95 -3.85
C LYS A 49 9.45 16.57 -3.70
N GLU A 50 8.50 16.47 -2.79
CA GLU A 50 7.72 15.24 -2.57
C GLU A 50 6.44 15.24 -3.41
N ARG A 51 6.14 14.09 -4.03
CA ARG A 51 4.95 13.90 -4.87
C ARG A 51 4.12 12.75 -4.34
N ARG A 52 2.81 12.98 -4.26
CA ARG A 52 1.83 12.04 -3.70
C ARG A 52 1.52 10.90 -4.68
N PHE A 53 1.44 9.69 -4.14
CA PHE A 53 0.95 8.49 -4.78
C PHE A 53 -0.29 8.01 -4.04
N ARG A 54 -1.39 7.83 -4.77
CA ARG A 54 -2.59 7.19 -4.26
C ARG A 54 -2.30 5.69 -4.24
N LEU A 55 -2.78 4.97 -3.22
CA LEU A 55 -2.58 3.52 -3.09
C LEU A 55 -3.92 2.80 -2.96
N ARG A 56 -4.88 3.09 -3.85
CA ARG A 56 -6.24 2.53 -3.76
C ARG A 56 -6.37 1.23 -4.55
N THR A 57 -5.66 1.11 -5.67
CA THR A 57 -5.65 -0.10 -6.52
C THR A 57 -4.30 -0.81 -6.45
N ASP A 58 -4.26 -2.08 -6.89
CA ASP A 58 -3.01 -2.85 -6.95
C ASP A 58 -1.99 -2.20 -7.91
N GLU A 59 -2.47 -1.66 -9.04
CA GLU A 59 -1.66 -0.97 -10.03
C GLU A 59 -1.03 0.30 -9.47
N GLU A 60 -1.83 1.11 -8.78
CA GLU A 60 -1.36 2.31 -8.11
C GLU A 60 -0.29 1.98 -7.06
N CYS A 61 -0.52 0.90 -6.31
CA CYS A 61 0.45 0.40 -5.36
C CYS A 61 1.76 -0.06 -6.03
N ARG A 62 1.66 -0.81 -7.12
CA ARG A 62 2.81 -1.25 -7.92
C ARG A 62 3.63 -0.07 -8.45
N ARG A 63 2.96 0.95 -9.00
CA ARG A 63 3.60 2.19 -9.50
C ARG A 63 4.35 2.92 -8.38
N PHE A 64 3.78 2.97 -7.17
CA PHE A 64 4.48 3.53 -6.01
C PHE A 64 5.73 2.72 -5.65
N HIS A 65 5.63 1.39 -5.55
CA HIS A 65 6.79 0.55 -5.23
C HIS A 65 7.90 0.69 -6.28
N ASP A 66 7.55 0.75 -7.55
CA ASP A 66 8.50 0.93 -8.64
C ASP A 66 9.15 2.32 -8.59
N ALA A 67 8.37 3.37 -8.32
CA ALA A 67 8.88 4.72 -8.11
C ALA A 67 9.78 4.84 -6.87
N ALA A 68 9.41 4.19 -5.75
CA ALA A 68 10.15 4.21 -4.50
C ALA A 68 11.48 3.44 -4.61
N LYS A 69 11.52 2.34 -5.38
CA LYS A 69 12.75 1.58 -5.67
C LYS A 69 13.64 2.29 -6.69
N ALA A 70 13.06 3.10 -7.59
CA ALA A 70 13.81 3.83 -8.59
C ALA A 70 14.63 4.99 -7.99
N ARG A 71 15.94 4.77 -7.80
CA ARG A 71 16.89 5.81 -7.30
C ARG A 71 16.85 7.12 -8.10
N LYS A 72 16.52 7.06 -9.39
CA LYS A 72 16.47 8.20 -10.31
C LYS A 72 15.03 8.66 -10.61
N TRP A 73 14.07 8.38 -9.74
CA TRP A 73 12.69 8.84 -9.95
C TRP A 73 12.62 10.37 -10.03
N LYS A 74 11.83 10.89 -10.97
CA LYS A 74 11.70 12.33 -11.29
C LYS A 74 10.22 12.70 -11.37
N CYS A 75 9.90 13.98 -11.17
CA CYS A 75 8.54 14.52 -11.33
C CYS A 75 7.90 14.19 -12.68
N ALA A 76 8.68 14.11 -13.76
CA ALA A 76 8.19 13.74 -15.10
C ALA A 76 7.72 12.27 -15.18
N ASN A 77 8.14 11.42 -14.25
CA ASN A 77 7.75 10.01 -14.17
C ASN A 77 6.51 9.83 -13.26
N TRP A 78 5.76 10.90 -12.99
CA TRP A 78 4.55 10.83 -12.18
C TRP A 78 3.41 10.20 -13.00
N PRO A 79 2.70 9.18 -12.49
CA PRO A 79 1.82 8.36 -13.31
C PRO A 79 0.43 8.94 -13.55
N TYR A 80 0.04 10.02 -12.85
CA TYR A 80 -1.30 10.62 -12.99
C TYR A 80 -1.30 11.72 -14.04
N ASP A 81 -0.38 12.68 -13.90
CA ASP A 81 -0.29 13.86 -14.78
C ASP A 81 1.17 14.19 -15.11
N LYS A 82 1.35 14.98 -16.17
CA LYS A 82 2.65 15.54 -16.56
C LYS A 82 3.05 16.69 -15.62
N ILE A 83 3.57 16.37 -14.44
CA ILE A 83 4.15 17.38 -13.53
C ILE A 83 5.61 17.66 -13.85
N THR A 84 5.96 18.94 -13.84
CA THR A 84 7.35 19.41 -13.94
C THR A 84 7.95 19.72 -12.57
N CYS A 85 9.27 19.88 -12.51
CA CYS A 85 9.96 20.31 -11.29
C CYS A 85 9.61 21.75 -10.87
N LYS A 86 9.08 22.57 -11.80
CA LYS A 86 8.68 23.95 -11.52
C LYS A 86 7.44 24.03 -10.64
N VAL A 87 6.50 23.09 -10.82
CA VAL A 87 5.28 23.02 -10.01
C VAL A 87 5.65 22.88 -8.53
N ASP A 88 4.98 23.65 -7.68
CA ASP A 88 5.21 23.60 -6.24
C ASP A 88 4.84 22.24 -5.66
N GLU A 89 5.50 21.91 -4.55
CA GLU A 89 5.13 20.71 -3.82
C GLU A 89 3.85 20.90 -3.05
N GLU A 90 3.24 19.79 -2.66
CA GLU A 90 2.03 19.84 -1.86
C GLU A 90 2.32 20.49 -0.49
N ARG A 91 1.45 21.41 -0.05
CA ARG A 91 1.57 22.09 1.25
C ARG A 91 1.65 21.07 2.39
N ALA A 92 2.55 21.28 3.35
CA ALA A 92 2.77 20.39 4.48
C ALA A 92 1.49 20.04 5.27
N SER A 93 0.58 21.01 5.46
CA SER A 93 -0.71 20.77 6.13
C SER A 93 -1.55 19.72 5.41
N ARG A 94 -1.47 19.64 4.07
CA ARG A 94 -2.22 18.69 3.26
C ARG A 94 -1.57 17.30 3.23
N LYS A 95 -0.24 17.22 3.40
CA LYS A 95 0.49 15.94 3.56
C LYS A 95 0.04 15.12 4.78
N SER A 96 -0.53 15.77 5.80
CA SER A 96 -1.14 15.09 6.95
C SER A 96 -2.36 14.23 6.56
N CYS A 97 -3.10 14.67 5.54
CA CYS A 97 -4.30 14.02 5.04
C CYS A 97 -3.91 12.97 3.99
N ARG A 98 -3.61 11.75 4.42
CA ARG A 98 -3.08 10.70 3.53
C ARG A 98 -4.14 9.78 2.92
N GLY A 99 -5.23 10.35 2.39
CA GLY A 99 -5.99 9.65 1.35
C GLY A 99 -7.45 9.32 1.62
N CYS A 100 -7.98 9.55 2.83
CA CYS A 100 -9.44 9.55 2.97
C CYS A 100 -9.97 10.92 2.54
N PRO A 101 -10.73 11.01 1.43
CA PRO A 101 -11.31 12.27 0.98
C PRO A 101 -12.35 12.82 1.97
N ARG A 102 -12.93 11.94 2.82
CA ARG A 102 -13.98 12.30 3.78
C ARG A 102 -13.46 12.68 5.17
N SER A 103 -12.32 12.15 5.61
CA SER A 103 -11.79 12.44 6.95
C SER A 103 -10.27 12.21 7.06
N PRO A 104 -9.47 13.22 7.43
CA PRO A 104 -8.03 13.08 7.67
C PRO A 104 -7.67 12.04 8.74
N SER A 105 -8.55 11.84 9.73
CA SER A 105 -8.35 10.90 10.84
C SER A 105 -8.84 9.48 10.52
N CYS A 106 -9.25 9.23 9.27
CA CYS A 106 -9.77 7.93 8.87
C CYS A 106 -8.77 6.81 9.19
N LYS A 107 -9.27 5.82 9.95
CA LYS A 107 -8.54 4.61 10.31
C LYS A 107 -8.68 3.49 9.28
N GLY A 108 -9.46 3.71 8.21
CA GLY A 108 -9.69 2.76 7.13
C GLY A 108 -11.16 2.55 6.81
N CYS A 109 -11.76 3.43 6.00
CA CYS A 109 -13.07 3.19 5.40
C CYS A 109 -12.93 2.33 4.13
N THR A 110 -14.05 1.88 3.58
CA THR A 110 -14.09 1.08 2.34
C THR A 110 -13.37 1.75 1.16
N THR A 111 -13.34 3.09 1.10
CA THR A 111 -12.61 3.84 0.06
C THR A 111 -11.11 4.01 0.34
N CYS A 112 -10.64 3.61 1.53
CA CYS A 112 -9.24 3.62 1.93
C CYS A 112 -8.66 2.21 2.08
N VAL A 113 -9.46 1.18 1.78
CA VAL A 113 -8.96 -0.19 1.67
C VAL A 113 -8.00 -0.22 0.49
N CYS A 114 -6.76 -0.61 0.76
CA CYS A 114 -5.80 -0.94 -0.28
C CYS A 114 -5.76 -2.46 -0.36
N PHE A 115 -5.94 -2.98 -1.57
CA PHE A 115 -5.83 -4.41 -1.84
C PHE A 115 -4.38 -4.93 -1.78
N GLY A 116 -3.42 -4.02 -1.64
CA GLY A 116 -1.99 -4.31 -1.70
C GLY A 116 -1.55 -4.68 -3.11
N CYS A 117 -0.25 -4.83 -3.30
CA CYS A 117 0.31 -5.51 -4.46
C CYS A 117 1.32 -6.56 -3.97
N PHE A 118 1.76 -7.45 -4.86
CA PHE A 118 2.77 -8.47 -4.54
C PHE A 118 4.11 -7.91 -4.01
N LYS A 119 4.36 -6.60 -4.20
CA LYS A 119 5.60 -5.91 -3.77
C LYS A 119 5.46 -5.20 -2.41
N CYS A 120 4.32 -5.32 -1.72
CA CYS A 120 4.04 -4.68 -0.43
C CYS A 120 4.83 -5.25 0.75
#